data_AF-A0A1N7PQ10-F1
#
_entry.id   AF-A0A1N7PQ10-F1
#
_cell.length_a   1.000
_cell.length_b   1.000
_cell.length_c   1.000
_cell.angle_alpha   90.00
_cell.angle_beta   90.00
_cell.angle_gamma   90.00
#
_symmetry.space_group_name_H-M   'P 1'
#
loop_
_entity.id
_entity.type
_entity.pdbx_description
1 polymer ?
#
loop_
_entity_poly.entity_id
_entity_poly.type
_entity_poly.pdbx_seq_one_letter_code
_entity_poly.pdbx_strand_id
1 'polypeptide(L)'
;MIFEWFNVVFSGPTEQAKLFTVAISTILAVTLLLMNQWFIGNRARKERLIEKLEDLTSAIHEFYSLGVEVNRCLHLSKKYDEKAIDKFIGLGIKIDTLCSLYFNNSTIDTSISADIISIGMEELNKPKLGNGATIPSDHPFMEMNEEIHIWFEDSQLKIKVLIKKHITS
;
A
#
# COMPACT_ATOMS: atom_id res chain seq x y z
N MET A 1 -13.86 20.07 53.88
CA MET A 1 -13.56 21.37 53.22
C MET A 1 -14.20 21.54 51.83
N ILE A 2 -13.69 21.00 50.70
CA ILE A 2 -14.32 21.24 49.36
C ILE A 2 -15.75 20.69 49.26
N PHE A 3 -16.00 19.49 49.77
CA PHE A 3 -17.34 18.87 49.76
C PHE A 3 -18.35 19.57 50.67
N GLU A 4 -17.91 20.11 51.81
CA GLU A 4 -18.78 20.87 52.73
C GLU A 4 -19.13 22.24 52.15
N TRP A 5 -18.17 22.93 51.56
CA TRP A 5 -18.42 24.20 50.86
C TRP A 5 -19.39 24.02 49.69
N PHE A 6 -19.24 22.94 48.92
CA PHE A 6 -20.15 22.59 47.83
C PHE A 6 -21.58 22.32 48.32
N ASN A 7 -21.73 21.56 49.40
CA ASN A 7 -23.05 21.30 49.99
C ASN A 7 -23.73 22.56 50.54
N VAL A 8 -22.97 23.50 51.10
CA VAL A 8 -23.52 24.75 51.65
C VAL A 8 -24.00 25.68 50.54
N VAL A 9 -23.21 25.85 49.47
CA VAL A 9 -23.48 26.75 48.33
C VAL A 9 -24.59 26.22 47.40
N PHE A 10 -24.87 24.92 47.42
CA PHE A 10 -25.92 24.29 46.60
C PHE A 10 -27.01 23.64 47.44
N SER A 11 -27.28 24.20 48.62
CA SER A 11 -28.34 23.73 49.51
C SER A 11 -29.74 24.16 49.05
N GLY A 12 -29.83 25.24 48.25
CA GLY A 12 -31.08 25.76 47.70
C GLY A 12 -31.61 24.97 46.49
N PRO A 13 -32.93 24.73 46.37
CA PRO A 13 -33.54 24.02 45.22
C PRO A 13 -33.21 24.67 43.87
N THR A 14 -33.14 26.00 43.83
CA THR A 14 -32.79 26.80 42.65
C THR A 14 -31.32 26.71 42.26
N GLU A 15 -30.42 26.58 43.24
CA GLU A 15 -28.98 26.48 43.01
C GLU A 15 -28.61 25.07 42.51
N GLN A 16 -29.26 24.04 43.05
CA GLN A 16 -29.16 22.66 42.54
C GLN A 16 -29.64 22.55 41.09
N ALA A 17 -30.75 23.20 40.74
CA ALA A 17 -31.25 23.21 39.36
C ALA A 17 -30.26 23.88 38.38
N LYS A 18 -29.60 24.98 38.80
CA LYS A 18 -28.55 25.62 38.00
C LYS A 18 -27.33 24.70 37.82
N LEU A 19 -26.89 24.04 38.89
CA LEU A 19 -25.79 23.07 38.82
C LEU A 19 -26.10 21.92 37.86
N PHE A 20 -27.30 21.35 37.97
CA PHE A 20 -27.72 20.24 37.13
C PHE A 20 -27.78 20.67 35.65
N THR A 21 -28.26 21.88 35.38
CA THR A 21 -28.29 22.46 34.03
C THR A 21 -26.86 22.66 33.48
N VAL A 22 -25.94 23.20 34.28
CA VAL A 22 -24.54 23.38 33.90
C VAL A 22 -23.86 22.01 33.70
N ALA A 23 -24.09 21.06 34.59
CA ALA A 23 -23.53 19.71 34.49
C ALA A 23 -24.01 18.99 33.23
N ILE A 24 -25.32 19.02 32.94
CA ILE A 24 -25.88 18.44 31.71
C ILE A 24 -25.31 19.15 30.48
N SER A 25 -25.27 20.48 30.48
CA SER A 25 -24.72 21.26 29.36
C SER A 25 -23.25 20.91 29.11
N THR A 26 -22.45 20.76 30.17
CA THR A 26 -21.04 20.37 30.08
C THR A 26 -20.89 18.94 29.56
N ILE A 27 -21.67 18.00 30.09
CA ILE A 27 -21.65 16.59 29.63
C ILE A 27 -22.04 16.50 28.16
N LEU A 28 -23.07 17.25 27.74
CA LEU A 28 -23.50 17.30 26.35
C LEU A 28 -22.39 17.83 25.44
N ALA A 29 -21.73 18.93 25.85
CA ALA A 29 -20.62 19.52 25.10
C ALA A 29 -19.43 18.55 24.96
N VAL A 30 -19.04 17.88 26.06
CA VAL A 30 -17.96 16.88 26.04
C VAL A 30 -18.34 15.68 25.17
N THR A 31 -19.57 15.20 25.27
CA THR A 31 -20.06 14.06 24.45
C THR A 31 -20.02 14.40 22.97
N LEU A 32 -20.49 15.59 22.58
CA LEU A 32 -20.44 16.07 21.20
C LEU A 32 -18.99 16.19 20.69
N LEU A 33 -18.08 16.68 21.52
CA LEU A 33 -16.66 16.77 21.17
C LEU A 33 -16.05 15.38 20.94
N LEU A 34 -16.30 14.42 21.83
CA LEU A 34 -15.79 13.05 21.71
C LEU A 34 -16.37 12.34 20.48
N MET A 35 -17.68 12.48 20.22
CA MET A 35 -18.32 11.94 19.02
C MET A 35 -17.70 12.54 17.74
N ASN A 36 -17.46 13.85 17.72
CA ASN A 36 -16.85 14.51 16.57
C ASN A 36 -15.41 14.02 16.33
N GLN A 37 -14.59 13.94 17.38
CA GLN A 37 -13.23 13.40 17.26
C GLN A 37 -13.21 11.96 16.79
N TRP A 38 -14.13 11.13 17.29
CA TRP A 38 -14.27 9.75 16.86
C TRP A 38 -14.66 9.66 15.38
N PHE A 39 -15.62 10.47 14.94
CA PHE A 39 -16.06 10.52 13.54
C PHE A 39 -14.93 10.97 12.61
N ILE A 40 -14.22 12.06 12.96
CA ILE A 40 -13.08 12.57 12.20
C ILE A 40 -11.96 11.52 12.15
N GLY A 41 -11.64 10.90 13.29
CA GLY A 41 -10.60 9.88 13.37
C GLY A 41 -10.93 8.65 12.52
N ASN A 42 -12.19 8.20 12.54
CA ASN A 42 -12.63 7.06 11.72
C ASN A 42 -12.59 7.40 10.22
N ARG A 43 -13.06 8.59 9.84
CA ARG A 43 -13.00 9.06 8.44
C ARG A 43 -11.56 9.16 7.95
N ALA A 44 -10.67 9.79 8.71
CA ALA A 44 -9.27 9.96 8.34
C ALA A 44 -8.54 8.61 8.19
N ARG A 45 -8.88 7.61 9.00
CA ARG A 45 -8.36 6.24 8.84
C ARG A 45 -8.83 5.60 7.54
N LYS A 46 -10.12 5.70 7.22
CA LYS A 46 -10.68 5.17 5.95
C LYS A 46 -10.04 5.85 4.74
N GLU A 47 -9.93 7.17 4.75
CA GLU A 47 -9.34 7.97 3.66
C GLU A 47 -7.86 7.61 3.45
N ARG A 48 -7.09 7.46 4.53
CA ARG A 48 -5.71 6.99 4.45
C ARG A 48 -5.60 5.59 3.87
N LEU A 49 -6.50 4.66 4.23
CA LEU A 49 -6.48 3.30 3.67
C LEU A 49 -6.78 3.29 2.17
N ILE A 50 -7.70 4.15 1.71
CA ILE A 50 -8.01 4.30 0.27
C ILE A 50 -6.78 4.82 -0.46
N GLU A 51 -6.16 5.90 0.04
CA GLU A 51 -4.94 6.49 -0.55
C GLU A 51 -3.81 5.45 -0.67
N LYS A 52 -3.58 4.64 0.38
CA LYS A 52 -2.54 3.60 0.35
C LYS A 52 -2.89 2.44 -0.59
N LEU A 53 -4.17 2.19 -0.84
CA LEU A 53 -4.61 1.19 -1.80
C LEU A 53 -4.44 1.69 -3.25
N GLU A 54 -4.68 2.97 -3.50
CA GLU A 54 -4.36 3.63 -4.76
C GLU A 54 -2.84 3.61 -5.02
N ASP A 55 -2.03 3.96 -4.01
CA ASP A 55 -0.57 3.90 -4.07
C ASP A 55 -0.07 2.48 -4.38
N LEU A 56 -0.65 1.45 -3.77
CA LEU A 56 -0.31 0.05 -4.01
C LEU A 56 -0.67 -0.36 -5.44
N THR A 57 -1.86 0.03 -5.90
CA THR A 57 -2.33 -0.28 -7.26
C THR A 57 -1.43 0.37 -8.30
N SER A 58 -1.06 1.64 -8.11
CA SER A 58 -0.12 2.36 -8.95
C SER A 58 1.25 1.69 -8.95
N ALA A 59 1.78 1.30 -7.77
CA ALA A 59 3.07 0.63 -7.68
C ALA A 59 3.10 -0.71 -8.43
N ILE A 60 2.02 -1.49 -8.38
CA ILE A 60 1.91 -2.79 -9.09
C ILE A 60 1.88 -2.58 -10.62
N HIS A 61 1.16 -1.58 -11.11
CA HIS A 61 1.14 -1.26 -12.55
C HIS A 61 2.51 -0.76 -13.03
N GLU A 62 3.16 0.10 -12.24
CA GLU A 62 4.51 0.58 -12.55
C GLU A 62 5.53 -0.57 -12.53
N PHE A 63 5.41 -1.48 -11.56
CA PHE A 63 6.26 -2.67 -11.47
C PHE A 63 6.08 -3.56 -12.71
N TYR A 64 4.84 -3.86 -13.10
CA TYR A 64 4.55 -4.63 -14.32
C TYR A 64 5.14 -3.97 -15.57
N SER A 65 4.82 -2.68 -15.79
CA SER A 65 5.30 -1.95 -16.97
C SER A 65 6.83 -1.90 -17.03
N LEU A 66 7.48 -1.70 -15.89
CA LEU A 66 8.93 -1.61 -15.82
C LEU A 66 9.59 -2.99 -15.93
N GLY A 67 8.97 -4.05 -15.38
CA GLY A 67 9.44 -5.43 -15.51
C GLY A 67 9.47 -5.88 -16.97
N VAL A 68 8.41 -5.58 -17.74
CA VAL A 68 8.37 -5.85 -19.19
C VAL A 68 9.47 -5.08 -19.92
N GLU A 69 9.68 -3.81 -19.57
CA GLU A 69 10.71 -2.98 -20.21
C GLU A 69 12.14 -3.45 -19.86
N VAL A 70 12.38 -3.85 -18.61
CA VAL A 70 13.67 -4.42 -18.17
C VAL A 70 13.91 -5.75 -18.88
N ASN A 71 12.91 -6.63 -18.94
CA ASN A 71 12.99 -7.89 -19.68
C ASN A 71 13.33 -7.63 -21.16
N ARG A 72 12.66 -6.65 -21.79
CA ARG A 72 12.93 -6.22 -23.17
C ARG A 72 14.35 -5.68 -23.37
N CYS A 73 14.84 -4.87 -22.43
CA CYS A 73 16.19 -4.31 -22.48
C CYS A 73 17.26 -5.40 -22.39
N LEU A 74 17.08 -6.35 -21.47
CA LEU A 74 18.05 -7.42 -21.23
C LEU A 74 18.08 -8.44 -22.38
N HIS A 75 16.91 -8.86 -22.88
CA HIS A 75 16.82 -9.94 -23.87
C HIS A 75 16.94 -9.46 -25.32
N LEU A 76 16.21 -8.40 -25.71
CA LEU A 76 16.21 -7.94 -27.10
C LEU A 76 17.31 -6.92 -27.36
N SER A 77 17.43 -5.93 -26.48
CA SER A 77 18.41 -4.85 -26.66
C SER A 77 19.82 -5.23 -26.18
N LYS A 78 19.93 -6.33 -25.41
CA LYS A 78 21.16 -6.78 -24.74
C LYS A 78 21.90 -5.64 -24.04
N LYS A 79 21.11 -4.81 -23.36
CA LYS A 79 21.60 -3.62 -22.67
C LYS A 79 21.24 -3.73 -21.20
N TYR A 80 22.27 -3.66 -20.35
CA TYR A 80 22.08 -3.48 -18.93
C TYR A 80 21.83 -1.99 -18.64
N ASP A 81 20.64 -1.66 -18.16
CA ASP A 81 20.29 -0.33 -17.67
C ASP A 81 20.12 -0.37 -16.15
N GLU A 82 21.21 -0.05 -15.45
CA GLU A 82 21.28 -0.05 -13.98
C GLU A 82 20.16 0.80 -13.35
N LYS A 83 19.85 1.97 -13.92
CA LYS A 83 18.81 2.85 -13.38
C LYS A 83 17.42 2.26 -13.49
N ALA A 84 17.12 1.60 -14.60
CA ALA A 84 15.83 0.94 -14.81
C ALA A 84 15.67 -0.25 -13.86
N ILE A 85 16.73 -1.04 -13.68
CA ILE A 85 16.77 -2.21 -12.79
C ILE A 85 16.65 -1.80 -11.32
N ASP A 86 17.39 -0.79 -10.87
CA ASP A 86 17.29 -0.26 -9.51
C ASP A 86 15.88 0.26 -9.21
N LYS A 87 15.27 0.96 -10.18
CA LYS A 87 13.89 1.44 -10.05
C LYS A 87 12.91 0.27 -9.96
N PHE A 88 13.13 -0.81 -10.71
CA PHE A 88 12.30 -2.00 -10.69
C PHE A 88 12.35 -2.73 -9.35
N ILE A 89 13.55 -2.94 -8.81
CA ILE A 89 13.75 -3.51 -7.47
C ILE A 89 13.10 -2.60 -6.41
N GLY A 90 13.30 -1.27 -6.53
CA GLY A 90 12.71 -0.30 -5.61
C GLY A 90 11.18 -0.31 -5.59
N LEU A 91 10.53 -0.58 -6.73
CA LEU A 91 9.07 -0.78 -6.79
C LEU A 91 8.63 -2.06 -6.08
N GLY A 92 9.40 -3.15 -6.17
CA GLY A 92 9.15 -4.37 -5.41
C GLY A 92 9.16 -4.11 -3.89
N ILE A 93 10.21 -3.44 -3.40
CA ILE A 93 10.32 -3.06 -1.98
C ILE A 93 9.16 -2.16 -1.55
N LYS A 94 8.73 -1.22 -2.41
CA LYS A 94 7.57 -0.34 -2.13
C LYS A 94 6.29 -1.15 -1.99
N ILE A 95 6.05 -2.13 -2.87
CA ILE A 95 4.89 -3.02 -2.81
C ILE A 95 4.90 -3.79 -1.48
N ASP A 96 6.02 -4.44 -1.13
CA ASP A 96 6.15 -5.21 0.10
C ASP A 96 5.94 -4.36 1.36
N THR A 97 6.45 -3.14 1.33
CA THR A 97 6.29 -2.18 2.44
C THR A 97 4.83 -1.77 2.61
N LEU A 98 4.13 -1.43 1.52
CA LEU A 98 2.71 -1.06 1.57
C LEU A 98 1.84 -2.21 2.10
N CYS A 99 2.10 -3.40 1.58
CA CYS A 99 1.49 -4.66 2.01
C CYS A 99 1.67 -4.93 3.52
N SER A 100 2.90 -4.80 4.00
CA SER A 100 3.24 -5.06 5.41
C SER A 100 2.63 -4.01 6.36
N LEU A 101 2.69 -2.73 5.99
CA LEU A 101 2.27 -1.65 6.88
C LEU A 101 0.75 -1.43 6.94
N TYR A 102 0.05 -1.63 5.82
CA TYR A 102 -1.36 -1.19 5.70
C TYR A 102 -2.35 -2.33 5.49
N PHE A 103 -1.90 -3.53 5.10
CA PHE A 103 -2.79 -4.60 4.64
C PHE A 103 -2.59 -5.95 5.38
N ASN A 104 -2.24 -5.90 6.67
CA ASN A 104 -2.09 -7.08 7.54
C ASN A 104 -1.15 -8.15 6.96
N ASN A 105 0.01 -7.76 6.42
CA ASN A 105 0.97 -8.67 5.79
C ASN A 105 0.37 -9.46 4.62
N SER A 106 -0.54 -8.87 3.84
CA SER A 106 -0.90 -9.46 2.54
C SER A 106 0.35 -9.53 1.68
N THR A 107 0.74 -10.71 1.21
CA THR A 107 1.97 -10.86 0.43
C THR A 107 1.67 -10.79 -1.07
N ILE A 108 2.26 -9.81 -1.75
CA ILE A 108 2.37 -9.79 -3.21
C ILE A 108 3.79 -10.22 -3.52
N ASP A 109 3.94 -11.26 -4.34
CA ASP A 109 5.23 -11.89 -4.53
C ASP A 109 6.11 -11.08 -5.48
N THR A 110 7.06 -10.31 -4.96
CA THR A 110 7.94 -9.46 -5.78
C THR A 110 9.22 -10.17 -6.21
N SER A 111 9.40 -11.46 -5.87
CA SER A 111 10.60 -12.24 -6.18
C SER A 111 10.83 -12.42 -7.69
N ILE A 112 9.76 -12.33 -8.49
CA ILE A 112 9.82 -12.36 -9.95
C ILE A 112 10.81 -11.32 -10.52
N SER A 113 11.04 -10.21 -9.81
CA SER A 113 12.07 -9.23 -10.20
C SER A 113 13.48 -9.81 -10.22
N ALA A 114 13.83 -10.65 -9.24
CA ALA A 114 15.13 -11.31 -9.17
C ALA A 114 15.31 -12.33 -10.30
N ASP A 115 14.24 -13.06 -10.64
CA ASP A 115 14.25 -14.05 -11.71
C ASP A 115 14.49 -13.39 -13.08
N ILE A 116 13.78 -12.29 -13.38
CA ILE A 116 13.96 -11.49 -14.61
C ILE A 116 15.41 -10.99 -14.74
N ILE A 117 15.96 -10.45 -13.66
CA ILE A 117 17.31 -9.88 -13.67
C ILE A 117 18.35 -10.99 -13.83
N SER A 118 18.21 -12.11 -13.12
CA SER A 118 19.14 -13.25 -13.20
C SER A 118 19.18 -13.84 -14.60
N ILE A 119 18.00 -14.15 -15.16
CA ILE A 119 17.88 -14.72 -16.52
C ILE A 119 18.43 -13.74 -17.57
N GLY A 120 18.09 -12.44 -17.45
CA GLY A 120 18.61 -11.43 -18.35
C GLY A 120 20.14 -11.23 -18.25
N MET A 121 20.73 -11.36 -17.06
CA MET A 121 22.18 -11.32 -16.87
C MET A 121 22.89 -12.54 -17.47
N GLU A 122 22.29 -13.73 -17.38
CA GLU A 122 22.82 -14.92 -18.05
C GLU A 122 22.87 -14.73 -19.57
N GLU A 123 21.81 -14.16 -20.17
CA GLU A 123 21.77 -13.86 -21.61
C GLU A 123 22.82 -12.82 -22.04
N LEU A 124 23.07 -11.79 -21.22
CA LEU A 124 24.11 -10.79 -21.48
C LEU A 124 25.51 -11.40 -21.51
N ASN A 125 25.75 -12.43 -20.70
CA ASN A 125 27.05 -13.10 -20.56
C ASN A 125 27.29 -14.20 -21.60
N LYS A 126 26.30 -14.56 -22.43
CA LYS A 126 26.49 -15.57 -23.49
C LYS A 126 27.48 -15.09 -24.55
N PRO A 127 28.45 -15.95 -24.97
CA PRO A 127 29.40 -15.59 -26.00
C PRO A 127 28.69 -15.28 -27.32
N LYS A 128 28.99 -14.11 -27.88
CA LYS A 128 28.50 -13.71 -29.20
C LYS A 128 29.17 -14.60 -30.25
N LEU A 129 28.40 -15.19 -31.18
CA LEU A 129 28.99 -15.87 -32.34
C LEU A 129 29.84 -14.88 -33.14
N GLY A 130 30.83 -15.36 -33.89
CA GLY A 130 31.77 -14.51 -34.67
C GLY A 130 31.11 -13.60 -35.72
N ASN A 131 29.81 -13.79 -36.00
CA ASN A 131 28.96 -12.93 -36.83
C ASN A 131 28.10 -11.93 -36.02
N GLY A 132 28.30 -11.85 -34.70
CA GLY A 132 27.53 -10.99 -33.78
C GLY A 132 26.17 -11.55 -33.35
N ALA A 133 25.73 -12.69 -33.89
CA ALA A 133 24.47 -13.31 -33.50
C ALA A 133 24.63 -14.05 -32.16
N THR A 134 23.67 -13.93 -31.26
CA THR A 134 23.39 -15.02 -30.31
C THR A 134 22.37 -15.92 -30.98
N ILE A 135 22.40 -17.22 -30.72
CA ILE A 135 21.27 -18.10 -31.06
C ILE A 135 20.06 -17.48 -30.34
N PRO A 136 19.06 -16.92 -31.06
CA PRO A 136 17.87 -16.40 -30.43
C PRO A 136 17.06 -17.63 -30.05
N SER A 137 17.12 -18.00 -28.78
CA SER A 137 15.91 -18.58 -28.23
C SER A 137 15.07 -17.38 -27.85
N ASP A 138 14.08 -17.01 -28.66
CA ASP A 138 13.05 -16.02 -28.25
C ASP A 138 12.17 -16.58 -27.11
N HIS A 139 12.35 -17.86 -26.79
CA HIS A 139 11.63 -18.63 -25.77
C HIS A 139 11.71 -18.00 -24.36
N PRO A 140 12.89 -17.67 -23.79
CA PRO A 140 13.00 -17.17 -22.43
C PRO A 140 12.36 -15.78 -22.26
N PHE A 141 12.39 -14.95 -23.32
CA PHE A 141 11.75 -13.64 -23.29
C PHE A 141 10.22 -13.74 -23.30
N MET A 142 9.67 -14.62 -24.14
CA MET A 142 8.23 -14.85 -24.23
C MET A 142 7.68 -15.50 -22.95
N GLU A 143 8.36 -16.51 -22.42
CA GLU A 143 8.00 -17.15 -21.15
C GLU A 143 8.02 -16.13 -20.00
N MET A 144 9.10 -15.34 -19.89
CA MET A 144 9.21 -14.35 -18.82
C MET A 144 8.14 -13.25 -18.91
N ASN A 145 7.76 -12.82 -20.12
CA ASN A 145 6.64 -11.88 -20.27
C ASN A 145 5.30 -12.50 -19.86
N GLU A 146 5.10 -13.78 -20.17
CA GLU A 146 3.89 -14.50 -19.77
C GLU A 146 3.84 -14.65 -18.24
N GLU A 147 4.96 -14.99 -17.59
CA GLU A 147 5.07 -15.04 -16.13
C GLU A 147 4.79 -13.68 -15.47
N ILE A 148 5.37 -12.59 -16.00
CA ILE A 148 5.10 -11.22 -15.52
C ILE A 148 3.62 -10.86 -15.69
N HIS A 149 2.98 -11.32 -16.77
CA HIS A 149 1.56 -11.08 -17.01
C HIS A 149 0.66 -11.86 -16.05
N ILE A 150 0.95 -13.15 -15.83
CA ILE A 150 0.25 -13.98 -14.84
C ILE A 150 0.38 -13.38 -13.44
N TRP A 151 1.58 -12.95 -13.06
CA TRP A 151 1.84 -12.25 -11.81
C TRP A 151 0.99 -10.99 -11.66
N PHE A 152 0.86 -10.21 -12.73
CA PHE A 152 0.06 -8.99 -12.72
C PHE A 152 -1.42 -9.30 -12.52
N GLU A 153 -1.97 -10.31 -13.21
CA GLU A 153 -3.35 -10.74 -13.03
C GLU A 153 -3.64 -11.21 -11.59
N ASP A 154 -2.75 -12.04 -11.02
CA ASP A 154 -2.87 -12.49 -9.61
C ASP A 154 -2.82 -11.30 -8.64
N SER A 155 -1.91 -10.36 -8.88
CA SER A 155 -1.80 -9.13 -8.08
C SER A 155 -3.09 -8.29 -8.16
N GLN A 156 -3.69 -8.16 -9.34
CA GLN A 156 -4.98 -7.48 -9.51
C GLN A 156 -6.12 -8.17 -8.76
N LEU A 157 -6.15 -9.51 -8.74
CA LEU A 157 -7.13 -10.27 -7.96
C LEU A 157 -6.97 -10.02 -6.47
N LYS A 158 -5.74 -10.01 -5.95
CA LYS A 158 -5.44 -9.68 -4.55
C LYS A 158 -5.87 -8.26 -4.19
N ILE A 159 -5.63 -7.27 -5.06
CA ILE A 159 -6.12 -5.89 -4.86
C ILE A 159 -7.65 -5.87 -4.77
N LYS A 160 -8.37 -6.58 -5.65
CA LYS A 160 -9.85 -6.64 -5.60
C LYS A 160 -10.36 -7.20 -4.27
N VAL A 161 -9.68 -8.21 -3.73
CA VAL A 161 -10.00 -8.75 -2.39
C VAL A 161 -9.76 -7.72 -1.29
N LEU A 162 -8.65 -6.98 -1.35
CA LEU A 162 -8.34 -5.91 -0.39
C LEU A 162 -9.36 -4.77 -0.46
N ILE A 163 -9.75 -4.34 -1.67
CA ILE A 163 -10.80 -3.34 -1.89
C ILE A 163 -12.10 -3.79 -1.21
N LYS A 164 -12.53 -5.02 -1.47
CA LYS A 164 -13.77 -5.55 -0.90
C LYS A 164 -13.73 -5.59 0.62
N LYS A 165 -12.57 -5.94 1.19
CA LYS A 165 -12.37 -6.05 2.64
C LYS A 165 -12.33 -4.69 3.35
N HIS A 166 -11.73 -3.67 2.74
CA HIS A 166 -11.42 -2.41 3.42
C HIS A 166 -12.31 -1.23 3.02
N ILE A 167 -12.95 -1.27 1.84
CA ILE A 167 -13.77 -0.17 1.33
C ILE A 167 -15.27 -0.46 1.44
N THR A 168 -15.68 -1.72 1.24
CA THR A 168 -17.11 -2.11 1.26
C THR A 168 -17.63 -2.53 2.65
N SER A 169 -16.77 -2.46 3.67
CA SER A 169 -17.07 -2.73 5.09
C SER A 169 -17.19 -1.45 5.93
#